data_AF-A0A662S8Y7-F1
#
_entry.id   AF-A0A662S8Y7-F1
#
_cell.length_a   1.000
_cell.length_b   1.000
_cell.length_c   1.000
_cell.angle_alpha   90.00
_cell.angle_beta   90.00
_cell.angle_gamma   90.00
#
_symmetry.space_group_name_H-M   'P 1'
#
loop_
_entity.id
_entity.type
_entity.pdbx_description
1 polymer ?
#
loop_
_entity_poly.entity_id
_entity_poly.type
_entity_poly.pdbx_seq_one_letter_code
_entity_poly.pdbx_strand_id
1 'polypeptide(L)'
;MNSKDDTDLNSVKWHTLSPEKVLKLLNSSRKGLSKEEAQERLQIYGYNEIEEKKKKTALSIFLDQFKSFLVAILLFAILFSIIMKDYIDAGAIATILLLNAVLGTFQEYRAERSLEALKRLAAPKAKVIRDGLET
;
A
#
# COMPACT_ATOMS: atom_id res chain seq x y z
N MET A 1 12.11 45.52 -1.83
CA MET A 1 12.68 44.70 -0.73
C MET A 1 11.49 44.08 0.01
N ASN A 2 11.24 42.78 0.07
CA ASN A 2 12.00 41.59 -0.30
C ASN A 2 10.94 40.52 -0.72
N SER A 3 10.92 40.13 -1.98
CA SER A 3 9.92 39.23 -2.59
C SER A 3 10.54 37.85 -2.91
N LYS A 4 11.20 37.25 -1.92
CA LYS A 4 11.82 35.93 -2.05
C LYS A 4 11.81 35.24 -0.69
N ASP A 5 10.70 34.63 -0.34
CA ASP A 5 10.64 33.56 0.66
C ASP A 5 9.48 32.60 0.33
N ASP A 6 9.27 32.29 -0.95
CA ASP A 6 8.58 31.04 -1.34
C ASP A 6 9.58 29.90 -1.07
N THR A 7 9.76 29.58 0.20
CA THR A 7 10.60 28.46 0.62
C THR A 7 9.85 27.20 0.25
N ASP A 8 10.23 26.55 -0.85
CA ASP A 8 9.72 25.23 -1.22
C ASP A 8 10.01 24.25 -0.09
N LEU A 9 8.96 23.97 0.71
CA LEU A 9 9.01 23.11 1.89
C LEU A 9 9.51 21.70 1.56
N ASN A 10 9.45 21.28 0.29
CA ASN A 10 9.95 19.97 -0.16
C ASN A 10 11.48 19.90 -0.24
N SER A 11 12.17 21.05 -0.32
CA SER A 11 13.63 21.13 -0.45
C SER A 11 14.36 21.32 0.89
N VAL A 12 13.60 21.56 1.97
CA VAL A 12 14.15 21.88 3.29
C VAL A 12 14.74 20.63 3.95
N LYS A 13 16.02 20.70 4.36
CA LYS A 13 16.67 19.67 5.17
C LYS A 13 16.28 19.82 6.64
N TRP A 14 15.07 19.37 6.99
CA TRP A 14 14.49 19.54 8.33
C TRP A 14 15.41 19.10 9.48
N HIS A 15 16.14 18.00 9.30
CA HIS A 15 17.03 17.42 10.30
C HIS A 15 18.27 18.28 10.63
N THR A 16 18.58 19.31 9.82
CA THR A 16 19.73 20.21 10.07
C THR A 16 19.33 21.52 10.73
N LEU A 17 18.03 21.78 10.94
CA LEU A 17 17.52 23.03 11.48
C LEU A 17 17.38 22.96 13.00
N SER A 18 17.57 24.10 13.69
CA SER A 18 17.28 24.18 15.11
C SER A 18 15.76 24.11 15.37
N PRO A 19 15.31 23.59 16.53
CA PRO A 19 13.90 23.50 16.85
C PRO A 19 13.15 24.83 16.73
N GLU A 20 13.77 25.95 17.13
CA GLU A 20 13.19 27.29 17.06
C GLU A 20 12.95 27.74 15.63
N LYS A 21 13.87 27.42 14.71
CA LYS A 21 13.72 27.72 13.29
C LYS A 21 12.60 26.89 12.67
N VAL A 22 12.53 25.60 13.01
CA VAL A 22 11.47 24.70 12.52
C VAL A 22 10.09 25.17 12.99
N LEU A 23 9.94 25.53 14.28
CA LEU A 23 8.68 26.06 14.82
C LEU A 23 8.25 27.35 14.10
N LYS A 24 9.19 28.25 13.82
CA LYS A 24 8.90 29.48 13.08
C LYS A 24 8.49 29.20 11.62
N LEU A 25 9.22 28.32 10.93
CA LEU A 25 8.93 27.92 9.54
C LEU A 25 7.56 27.24 9.40
N LEU A 26 7.20 26.39 10.36
CA LEU A 26 5.93 25.67 10.36
C LEU A 26 4.78 26.46 11.03
N ASN A 27 5.01 27.73 11.41
CA ASN A 27 4.08 28.56 12.19
C ASN A 27 3.46 27.77 13.36
N SER A 28 4.31 27.14 14.18
CA SER A 28 3.91 26.29 15.29
C SER A 28 4.58 26.74 16.58
N SER A 29 4.16 26.17 17.71
CA SER A 29 4.66 26.53 19.03
C SER A 29 5.11 25.30 19.83
N ARG A 30 5.88 25.52 20.91
CA ARG A 30 6.19 24.46 21.88
C ARG A 30 4.96 23.91 22.61
N LYS A 31 3.83 24.62 22.56
CA LYS A 31 2.52 24.18 23.07
C LYS A 31 1.69 23.48 21.98
N GLY A 32 2.28 23.19 20.82
CA GLY A 32 1.56 22.61 19.69
C GLY A 32 0.74 23.63 18.90
N LEU A 33 -0.15 23.12 18.06
CA LEU A 33 -1.10 23.89 17.24
C LEU A 33 -2.44 24.06 17.98
N SER A 34 -3.23 25.07 17.61
CA SER A 34 -4.62 25.11 18.07
C SER A 34 -5.46 24.05 17.36
N LYS A 35 -6.61 23.68 17.94
CA LYS A 35 -7.55 22.76 17.27
C LYS A 35 -8.04 23.28 15.94
N GLU A 36 -8.33 24.58 15.85
CA GLU A 36 -8.83 25.23 14.64
C GLU A 36 -7.78 25.17 13.53
N GLU A 37 -6.52 25.50 13.86
CA GLU A 37 -5.42 25.49 12.90
C GLU A 37 -5.06 24.05 12.48
N ALA A 38 -5.12 23.09 13.41
CA ALA A 38 -4.93 21.69 13.06
C ALA A 38 -6.02 21.18 12.10
N GLN A 39 -7.26 21.62 12.27
CA GLN A 39 -8.39 21.25 11.41
C GLN A 39 -8.32 21.92 10.04
N GLU A 40 -7.89 23.18 9.99
CA GLU A 40 -7.60 23.89 8.74
C GLU A 40 -6.48 23.20 7.95
N ARG A 41 -5.36 22.89 8.62
CA ARG A 41 -4.25 22.16 8.00
C ARG A 41 -4.66 20.77 7.53
N LEU A 42 -5.54 20.07 8.25
CA LEU A 42 -6.06 18.78 7.80
C LEU A 42 -6.85 18.89 6.49
N GLN A 43 -7.57 19.99 6.26
CA GLN A 43 -8.26 20.23 4.99
C GLN A 43 -7.29 20.56 3.84
N ILE A 44 -6.18 21.23 4.15
CA ILE A 44 -5.17 21.62 3.15
C ILE A 44 -4.28 20.42 2.76
N TYR A 45 -3.79 19.67 3.74
CA TYR A 45 -2.81 18.61 3.53
C TYR A 45 -3.42 17.21 3.45
N GLY A 46 -4.68 17.04 3.88
CA GLY A 46 -5.33 15.73 3.96
C GLY A 46 -4.88 14.91 5.16
N TYR A 47 -5.45 13.71 5.29
CA TYR A 47 -5.08 12.78 6.34
C TYR A 47 -3.65 12.25 6.13
N ASN A 48 -2.93 12.03 7.24
CA ASN A 48 -1.64 11.34 7.21
C ASN A 48 -1.86 9.84 7.01
N GLU A 49 -2.30 9.46 5.82
CA GLU A 49 -2.54 8.09 5.40
C GLU A 49 -1.71 7.76 4.15
N ILE A 50 -1.21 6.53 4.10
CA ILE A 50 -0.55 6.02 2.90
C ILE A 50 -1.66 5.57 1.96
N GLU A 51 -1.67 6.08 0.72
CA GLU A 51 -2.61 5.61 -0.30
C GLU A 51 -2.54 4.09 -0.45
N GLU A 52 -3.61 3.40 -0.03
CA GLU A 52 -3.69 1.96 -0.21
C GLU A 52 -3.96 1.65 -1.69
N LYS A 53 -3.05 0.87 -2.30
CA LYS A 53 -3.32 0.29 -3.63
C LYS A 53 -4.65 -0.49 -3.57
N LYS A 54 -5.45 -0.39 -4.63
CA LYS A 54 -6.71 -1.13 -4.77
C LYS A 54 -6.51 -2.59 -4.37
N LYS A 55 -7.29 -3.08 -3.40
CA LYS A 55 -7.25 -4.46 -2.92
C LYS A 55 -7.45 -5.40 -4.11
N LYS A 56 -6.63 -6.44 -4.20
CA LYS A 56 -6.81 -7.42 -5.27
C LYS A 56 -8.06 -8.24 -4.97
N THR A 57 -8.96 -8.35 -5.93
CA THR A 57 -10.13 -9.22 -5.79
C THR A 57 -9.71 -10.68 -5.98
N ALA A 58 -10.45 -11.64 -5.39
CA ALA A 58 -10.15 -13.07 -5.55
C ALA A 58 -10.11 -13.48 -7.04
N LEU A 59 -10.98 -12.91 -7.87
CA LEU A 59 -10.99 -13.16 -9.32
C LEU A 59 -9.77 -12.55 -10.03
N SER A 60 -9.32 -11.36 -9.60
CA SER A 60 -8.08 -10.76 -10.12
C SER A 60 -6.85 -11.61 -9.78
N ILE A 61 -6.76 -12.10 -8.54
CA ILE A 61 -5.69 -12.99 -8.08
C ILE A 61 -5.70 -14.29 -8.88
N PHE A 62 -6.88 -14.88 -9.09
CA PHE A 62 -7.03 -16.10 -9.88
C PHE A 62 -6.55 -15.90 -11.32
N LEU A 63 -6.97 -14.83 -11.99
CA LEU A 63 -6.53 -14.51 -13.35
C LEU A 63 -5.03 -14.18 -13.43
N ASP A 64 -4.46 -13.59 -12.39
CA ASP A 64 -3.02 -13.34 -12.31
C ASP A 64 -2.20 -14.64 -12.30
N GLN A 65 -2.73 -15.77 -11.79
CA GLN A 65 -2.06 -17.07 -11.85
C GLN A 65 -1.77 -17.52 -13.29
N PHE A 66 -2.68 -17.20 -14.23
CA PHE A 66 -2.53 -17.58 -15.64
C PHE A 66 -1.54 -16.71 -16.42
N LYS A 67 -1.11 -15.58 -15.85
CA LYS A 67 -0.11 -14.68 -16.47
C LYS A 67 1.33 -15.12 -16.20
N SER A 68 1.53 -16.13 -15.37
CA SER A 68 2.86 -16.66 -15.07
C SER A 68 3.47 -17.35 -16.30
N PHE A 69 4.76 -17.08 -16.56
CA PHE A 69 5.51 -17.74 -17.64
C PHE A 69 5.49 -19.27 -17.51
N LEU A 70 5.58 -19.78 -16.28
CA LEU A 70 5.49 -21.22 -16.01
C LEU A 70 4.12 -21.78 -16.44
N VAL A 71 3.04 -21.06 -16.15
CA VAL A 71 1.67 -21.47 -16.52
C VAL A 71 1.49 -21.43 -18.03
N ALA A 72 2.07 -20.46 -18.73
CA ALA A 72 2.08 -20.44 -20.19
C ALA A 72 2.75 -21.70 -20.81
N ILE A 73 3.86 -22.18 -20.22
CA ILE A 73 4.50 -23.44 -20.64
C ILE A 73 3.55 -24.62 -20.45
N LEU A 74 2.87 -24.71 -19.30
CA LEU A 74 1.92 -25.80 -19.03
C LEU A 74 0.70 -25.76 -19.95
N LEU A 75 0.20 -24.58 -20.27
CA LEU A 75 -0.87 -24.41 -21.27
C LEU A 75 -0.42 -24.90 -22.65
N PHE A 76 0.83 -24.66 -23.02
CA PHE A 76 1.41 -25.16 -24.26
C PHE A 76 1.56 -26.69 -24.25
N ALA A 77 1.95 -27.28 -23.11
CA ALA A 77 1.99 -28.73 -22.93
C ALA A 77 0.60 -29.37 -23.06
N ILE A 78 -0.43 -28.77 -22.43
CA ILE A 78 -1.83 -29.20 -22.59
C ILE A 78 -2.24 -29.16 -24.07
N LEU A 79 -1.92 -28.08 -24.78
CA LEU A 79 -2.26 -27.93 -26.20
C LEU A 79 -1.62 -29.04 -27.06
N PHE A 80 -0.33 -29.33 -26.87
CA PHE A 80 0.33 -30.42 -27.59
C PHE A 80 -0.25 -31.80 -27.26
N SER A 81 -0.55 -32.04 -25.98
CA SER A 81 -1.12 -33.31 -25.52
C SER A 81 -2.50 -33.56 -26.16
N ILE A 82 -3.33 -32.52 -26.28
CA ILE A 82 -4.61 -32.58 -27.02
C ILE A 82 -4.40 -32.85 -28.52
N ILE A 83 -3.41 -32.22 -29.15
CA ILE A 83 -3.08 -32.46 -30.58
C ILE A 83 -2.67 -33.93 -30.79
N MET A 84 -1.93 -34.51 -29.85
CA MET A 84 -1.56 -35.93 -29.86
C MET A 84 -2.71 -36.87 -29.49
N LYS A 85 -3.90 -36.33 -29.17
CA LYS A 85 -5.08 -37.06 -28.67
C LYS A 85 -4.83 -37.80 -27.35
N ASP A 86 -3.84 -37.36 -26.58
CA ASP A 86 -3.58 -37.84 -25.24
C ASP A 86 -4.39 -37.01 -24.22
N TYR A 87 -5.65 -37.40 -24.04
CA TYR A 87 -6.55 -36.68 -23.15
C TYR A 87 -6.26 -36.94 -21.66
N ILE A 88 -5.57 -38.03 -21.33
CA ILE A 88 -5.23 -38.37 -19.95
C ILE A 88 -4.17 -37.39 -19.45
N ASP A 89 -3.09 -37.22 -20.21
CA ASP A 89 -2.01 -36.30 -19.85
C ASP A 89 -2.49 -34.84 -19.84
N ALA A 90 -3.26 -34.43 -20.86
CA ALA A 90 -3.87 -33.11 -20.91
C ALA A 90 -4.77 -32.84 -19.68
N GLY A 91 -5.57 -33.82 -19.29
CA GLY A 91 -6.45 -33.74 -18.11
C GLY A 91 -5.68 -33.66 -16.79
N ALA A 92 -4.59 -34.42 -16.65
CA ALA A 92 -3.73 -34.39 -15.46
C ALA A 92 -3.09 -33.01 -15.27
N ILE A 93 -2.50 -32.45 -16.33
CA ILE A 93 -1.86 -31.12 -16.27
C ILE A 93 -2.90 -30.03 -15.98
N ALA A 94 -4.06 -30.08 -16.65
CA ALA A 94 -5.15 -29.13 -16.42
C ALA A 94 -5.66 -29.16 -14.96
N THR A 95 -5.76 -30.36 -14.37
CA THR A 95 -6.18 -30.53 -12.98
C THR A 95 -5.17 -29.91 -12.01
N ILE A 96 -3.88 -30.14 -12.21
CA ILE A 96 -2.82 -29.53 -11.39
C ILE A 96 -2.86 -28.00 -11.49
N LEU A 97 -3.06 -27.47 -12.69
CA LEU A 97 -3.14 -26.03 -12.93
C LEU A 97 -4.34 -25.40 -12.22
N LEU A 98 -5.52 -26.02 -12.32
CA LEU A 98 -6.72 -25.59 -11.60
C LEU A 98 -6.54 -25.65 -10.09
N LEU A 99 -6.00 -26.75 -9.55
CA LEU A 99 -5.72 -26.88 -8.13
C LEU A 99 -4.76 -25.79 -7.65
N ASN A 100 -3.67 -25.55 -8.37
CA ASN A 100 -2.72 -24.50 -8.04
C ASN A 100 -3.35 -23.10 -8.12
N ALA A 101 -4.20 -22.84 -9.10
CA ALA A 101 -4.87 -21.55 -9.22
C ALA A 101 -5.82 -21.30 -8.02
N VAL A 102 -6.58 -22.31 -7.60
CA VAL A 102 -7.49 -22.23 -6.45
C VAL A 102 -6.71 -22.08 -5.14
N LEU A 103 -5.74 -22.97 -4.90
CA LEU A 103 -4.92 -22.94 -3.68
C LEU A 103 -4.09 -21.66 -3.60
N GLY A 104 -3.47 -21.24 -4.70
CA GLY A 104 -2.72 -19.99 -4.79
C GLY A 104 -3.58 -18.76 -4.53
N THR A 105 -4.80 -18.72 -5.08
CA THR A 105 -5.76 -17.64 -4.77
C THR A 105 -6.13 -17.60 -3.30
N PHE A 106 -6.38 -18.75 -2.68
CA PHE A 106 -6.69 -18.83 -1.26
C PHE A 106 -5.51 -18.43 -0.37
N GLN A 107 -4.29 -18.86 -0.72
CA GLN A 107 -3.06 -18.51 -0.01
C GLN A 107 -2.80 -17.01 -0.06
N GLU A 108 -2.87 -16.41 -1.24
CA GLU A 108 -2.67 -14.97 -1.45
C GLU A 108 -3.73 -14.15 -0.70
N TYR A 109 -5.01 -14.55 -0.81
CA TYR A 109 -6.09 -13.89 -0.08
C TYR A 109 -5.86 -13.92 1.43
N ARG A 110 -5.45 -15.07 1.98
CA ARG A 110 -5.13 -15.21 3.41
C ARG A 110 -3.91 -14.37 3.82
N ALA A 111 -2.89 -14.28 2.96
CA ALA A 111 -1.72 -13.46 3.20
C ALA A 111 -2.09 -11.97 3.26
N GLU A 112 -2.89 -11.49 2.31
CA GLU A 112 -3.37 -10.10 2.27
C GLU A 112 -4.21 -9.75 3.51
N ARG A 113 -5.11 -10.65 3.93
CA ARG A 113 -5.88 -10.49 5.18
C ARG A 113 -4.97 -10.40 6.42
N SER A 114 -3.93 -11.22 6.47
CA SER A 114 -2.98 -11.24 7.60
C SER A 114 -2.15 -9.96 7.66
N LEU A 115 -1.72 -9.47 6.50
CA LEU A 115 -1.01 -8.19 6.38
C LEU A 115 -1.92 -7.02 6.79
N GLU A 116 -3.19 -7.02 6.38
CA GLU A 116 -4.16 -6.00 6.79
C GLU A 116 -4.38 -6.00 8.32
N ALA A 117 -4.50 -7.18 8.93
CA ALA A 117 -4.58 -7.30 10.38
C ALA A 117 -3.33 -6.74 11.07
N LEU A 118 -2.14 -7.06 10.56
CA LEU A 118 -0.89 -6.53 11.10
C LEU A 118 -0.79 -5.00 10.99
N LYS A 119 -1.18 -4.42 9.84
CA LYS A 119 -1.26 -2.97 9.66
C LYS A 119 -2.19 -2.31 10.68
N ARG A 120 -3.35 -2.92 10.96
CA ARG A 120 -4.30 -2.40 11.96
C ARG A 120 -3.76 -2.50 13.39
N LEU A 121 -3.02 -3.56 13.73
CA LEU A 121 -2.35 -3.67 15.03
C LEU A 121 -1.24 -2.63 15.19
N ALA A 122 -0.56 -2.31 14.09
CA ALA A 122 0.45 -1.27 14.04
C ALA A 122 -0.15 0.14 13.94
N ALA A 123 -1.49 0.32 13.99
CA ALA A 123 -2.18 1.60 13.81
C ALA A 123 -1.47 2.69 14.63
N PRO A 124 -0.69 3.56 13.97
CA PRO A 124 0.21 4.45 14.67
C PRO A 124 -0.64 5.57 15.26
N LYS A 125 -1.03 5.42 16.53
CA LYS A 125 -1.52 6.55 17.31
C LYS A 125 -0.32 7.43 17.60
N ALA A 126 -0.33 8.64 17.05
CA ALA A 126 0.65 9.66 17.38
C ALA A 126 0.16 10.40 18.62
N LYS A 127 1.03 10.55 19.62
CA LYS A 127 0.81 11.46 20.74
C LYS A 127 1.19 12.86 20.29
N VAL A 128 0.26 13.80 20.37
CA VAL A 128 0.44 15.17 19.87
C VAL A 128 0.09 16.19 20.94
N ILE A 129 0.63 17.40 20.84
CA ILE A 129 0.23 18.51 21.71
C ILE A 129 -0.68 19.44 20.90
N ARG A 130 -1.88 19.73 21.42
CA ARG A 130 -2.84 20.68 20.86
C ARG A 130 -3.39 21.57 21.96
N ASP A 131 -3.51 22.87 21.71
CA ASP A 131 -3.90 23.86 22.73
C ASP A 131 -3.05 23.80 24.02
N GLY A 132 -1.80 23.34 23.94
CA GLY A 132 -0.92 23.11 25.09
C GLY A 132 -1.22 21.84 25.90
N LEU A 133 -2.17 21.01 25.47
CA LEU A 133 -2.54 19.74 26.10
C LEU A 133 -2.06 18.56 25.25
N GLU A 134 -1.59 17.51 25.91
CA GLU A 134 -1.16 16.28 25.25
C GLU A 134 -2.36 15.35 25.00
N THR A 135 -2.56 14.93 23.75
CA THR A 135 -3.70 14.11 23.28
C THR A 135 -3.26 12.99 22.34
#